data_AF-A0A966UR86-F1
#
_entry.id   AF-A0A966UR86-F1
#
_cell.length_a   1.000
_cell.length_b   1.000
_cell.length_c   1.000
_cell.angle_alpha   90.00
_cell.angle_beta   90.00
_cell.angle_gamma   90.00
#
_symmetry.space_group_name_H-M   'P 1'
#
loop_
_entity.id
_entity.type
_entity.pdbx_description
1 polymer ?
#
loop_
_entity_poly.entity_id
_entity_poly.type
_entity_poly.pdbx_seq_one_letter_code
_entity_poly.pdbx_strand_id
1 'polypeptide(L)'
;MSSIDVLLNNDDLIVLGGPQELNIELDYGPEGERGSLIFVGNGSPSELTIGQTPKAFDLYINMLKSDPYNKYLMIYSYMPGLTGLQWQEITKLIPNTYSVNTSIDFSSVNYVSIPVTAIVDPSYVGNTDASNFNVQVTFATSEGFPLVSSIKTEVIEATLTEPAKLKITFYAKEFDGTNWVDVSGPRTANLHISVV
;
A
#
# COMPACT_ATOMS: atom_id res chain seq x y z
N MET A 1 0.77 97.06 19.15
CA MET A 1 0.29 95.66 19.06
C MET A 1 1.03 95.06 17.88
N SER A 2 2.08 94.27 18.12
CA SER A 2 2.94 93.72 17.06
C SER A 2 2.26 92.48 16.48
N SER A 3 2.02 92.44 15.17
CA SER A 3 1.54 91.24 14.49
C SER A 3 2.63 90.17 14.54
N ILE A 4 2.30 88.98 15.02
CA ILE A 4 3.13 87.79 14.87
C ILE A 4 2.95 87.31 13.43
N ASP A 5 4.04 87.28 12.68
CA ASP A 5 4.09 86.69 11.36
C ASP A 5 4.39 85.19 11.54
N VAL A 6 3.40 84.33 11.25
CA VAL A 6 3.55 82.87 11.36
C VAL A 6 3.94 82.35 9.99
N LEU A 7 5.22 82.00 9.83
CA LEU A 7 5.71 81.29 8.66
C LEU A 7 5.24 79.83 8.76
N LEU A 8 4.17 79.48 8.06
CA LEU A 8 3.70 78.10 7.92
C LEU A 8 4.48 77.43 6.79
N ASN A 9 5.52 76.67 7.13
CA ASN A 9 6.21 75.82 6.17
C ASN A 9 5.43 74.49 6.06
N ASN A 10 4.81 74.24 4.92
CA ASN A 10 4.23 72.93 4.63
C ASN A 10 5.29 72.09 3.94
N ASP A 11 5.78 71.05 4.62
CA ASP A 11 6.64 70.06 3.98
C ASP A 11 5.77 69.20 3.04
N ASP A 12 5.98 69.35 1.73
CA ASP A 12 5.32 68.51 0.72
C ASP A 12 5.93 67.10 0.75
N LEU A 13 5.16 66.14 1.27
CA LEU A 13 5.55 64.73 1.34
C LEU A 13 4.99 63.99 0.11
N ILE A 14 5.82 63.83 -0.92
CA ILE A 14 5.47 63.02 -2.10
C ILE A 14 5.63 61.54 -1.73
N VAL A 15 4.51 60.83 -1.58
CA VAL A 15 4.50 59.36 -1.47
C VAL A 15 4.43 58.78 -2.88
N LEU A 16 5.58 58.37 -3.40
CA LEU A 16 5.64 57.55 -4.60
C LEU A 16 5.15 56.15 -4.23
N GLY A 17 3.87 55.87 -4.50
CA GLY A 17 3.33 54.52 -4.37
C GLY A 17 4.13 53.56 -5.24
N GLY A 18 4.34 52.32 -4.75
CA GLY A 18 4.88 51.25 -5.56
C GLY A 18 4.05 51.03 -6.84
N PRO A 19 4.61 50.36 -7.86
CA PRO A 19 3.93 50.19 -9.13
C PRO A 19 2.53 49.60 -8.93
N GLN A 20 1.55 50.18 -9.63
CA GLN A 20 0.14 49.76 -9.55
C GLN A 20 -0.05 48.31 -10.04
N GLU A 21 0.83 47.85 -10.92
CA GLU A 21 0.85 46.49 -11.46
C GLU A 21 2.29 46.00 -11.61
N LEU A 22 2.53 44.73 -11.24
CA LEU A 22 3.80 44.03 -11.43
C LEU A 22 3.56 42.92 -12.47
N ASN A 23 4.07 43.13 -13.69
CA ASN A 23 4.08 42.07 -14.70
C ASN A 23 5.25 41.11 -14.41
N ILE A 24 4.93 39.88 -14.05
CA ILE A 24 5.89 38.78 -13.88
C ILE A 24 5.78 37.90 -15.13
N GLU A 25 6.77 38.00 -16.01
CA GLU A 25 6.91 37.08 -17.13
C GLU A 25 7.51 35.77 -16.61
N LEU A 26 6.74 34.67 -16.67
CA LEU A 26 7.18 33.33 -16.25
C LEU A 26 7.87 32.56 -17.38
N ASP A 27 7.95 33.17 -18.56
CA ASP A 27 8.38 32.53 -19.81
C ASP A 27 9.91 32.51 -19.95
N TYR A 28 10.62 33.17 -19.03
CA TYR A 28 12.07 33.30 -19.03
C TYR A 28 12.66 32.99 -17.66
N GLY A 29 13.46 31.93 -17.60
CA GLY A 29 14.14 31.47 -16.40
C GLY A 29 14.77 30.09 -16.63
N PRO A 30 15.72 29.67 -15.78
CA PRO A 30 16.16 28.28 -15.80
C PRO A 30 14.96 27.36 -15.52
N GLU A 31 14.90 26.23 -16.21
CA GLU A 31 13.93 25.18 -15.92
C GLU A 31 14.04 24.80 -14.43
N GLY A 32 12.91 24.79 -13.74
CA GLY A 32 12.87 24.40 -12.34
C GLY A 32 13.31 22.95 -12.15
N GLU A 33 13.90 22.64 -11.00
CA GLU A 33 14.08 21.25 -10.62
C GLU A 33 12.72 20.56 -10.48
N ARG A 34 12.60 19.33 -11.00
CA ARG A 34 11.43 18.50 -10.69
C ARG A 34 11.29 18.31 -9.17
N GLY A 35 10.04 18.10 -8.73
CA GLY A 35 9.76 17.65 -7.36
C GLY A 35 10.20 16.20 -7.10
N SER A 36 10.00 15.76 -5.85
CA SER A 36 10.23 14.37 -5.45
C SER A 36 9.29 13.43 -6.21
N LEU A 37 9.84 12.29 -6.64
CA LEU A 37 9.12 11.23 -7.32
C LEU A 37 9.03 9.97 -6.45
N ILE A 38 8.01 9.18 -6.71
CA ILE A 38 7.83 7.85 -6.11
C ILE A 38 8.05 6.81 -7.20
N PHE A 39 9.01 5.92 -6.96
CA PHE A 39 9.38 4.81 -7.82
C PHE A 39 8.81 3.49 -7.31
N VAL A 40 8.64 2.55 -8.22
CA VAL A 40 8.30 1.15 -7.89
C VAL A 40 9.14 0.20 -8.73
N GLY A 41 9.56 -0.92 -8.16
CA GLY A 41 10.33 -1.92 -8.90
C GLY A 41 10.52 -3.22 -8.13
N ASN A 42 10.97 -4.28 -8.82
CA ASN A 42 11.13 -5.60 -8.25
C ASN A 42 12.56 -5.81 -7.74
N GLY A 43 12.79 -5.43 -6.48
CA GLY A 43 14.05 -5.63 -5.76
C GLY A 43 14.54 -4.34 -5.11
N SER A 44 15.72 -4.41 -4.48
CA SER A 44 16.34 -3.27 -3.82
C SER A 44 16.70 -2.17 -4.82
N PRO A 45 16.38 -0.89 -4.54
CA PRO A 45 16.73 0.21 -5.42
C PRO A 45 18.24 0.49 -5.46
N SER A 46 19.02 -0.09 -4.54
CA SER A 46 20.49 -0.02 -4.55
C SER A 46 21.13 -1.00 -5.55
N GLU A 47 20.36 -1.99 -6.03
CA GLU A 47 20.87 -3.08 -6.89
C GLU A 47 20.28 -3.00 -8.31
N LEU A 48 19.35 -2.07 -8.54
CA LEU A 48 18.59 -1.97 -9.78
C LEU A 48 18.86 -0.64 -10.49
N THR A 49 18.79 -0.68 -11.82
CA THR A 49 18.76 0.53 -12.63
C THR A 49 17.35 1.10 -12.63
N ILE A 50 17.18 2.22 -11.93
CA ILE A 50 15.97 3.02 -12.00
C ILE A 50 16.08 3.86 -13.29
N GLY A 51 15.07 3.80 -14.16
CA GLY A 51 15.09 4.40 -15.51
C GLY A 51 15.24 5.93 -15.59
N GLN A 52 15.50 6.58 -14.46
CA GLN A 52 15.88 7.97 -14.33
C GLN A 52 16.78 8.14 -13.11
N THR A 53 17.66 9.15 -13.14
CA THR A 53 18.56 9.47 -12.03
C THR A 53 17.76 9.92 -10.81
N PRO A 54 17.86 9.22 -9.66
CA PRO A 54 17.20 9.63 -8.43
C PRO A 54 17.73 10.97 -7.90
N LYS A 55 16.85 11.74 -7.27
CA LYS A 55 17.16 13.01 -6.57
C LYS A 55 16.85 12.90 -5.09
N ALA A 56 17.42 13.79 -4.30
CA ALA A 56 17.22 13.81 -2.85
C ALA A 56 15.72 13.80 -2.51
N PHE A 57 15.33 12.95 -1.56
CA PHE A 57 13.97 12.72 -1.10
C PHE A 57 13.03 12.02 -2.11
N ASP A 58 13.55 11.52 -3.23
CA ASP A 58 12.79 10.55 -4.03
C ASP A 58 12.51 9.29 -3.19
N LEU A 59 11.33 8.70 -3.37
CA LEU A 59 10.90 7.48 -2.67
C LEU A 59 10.91 6.29 -3.62
N TYR A 60 11.14 5.09 -3.11
CA TYR A 60 11.05 3.86 -3.88
C TYR A 60 10.32 2.77 -3.09
N ILE A 61 9.46 1.99 -3.74
CA ILE A 61 8.74 0.85 -3.15
C ILE A 61 9.24 -0.44 -3.82
N ASN A 62 9.78 -1.36 -3.01
CA ASN A 62 10.17 -2.69 -3.48
C ASN A 62 8.94 -3.60 -3.62
N MET A 63 8.68 -4.10 -4.82
CA MET A 63 7.55 -4.96 -5.16
C MET A 63 7.95 -6.44 -5.29
N LEU A 64 9.21 -6.81 -5.02
CA LEU A 64 9.68 -8.19 -5.10
C LEU A 64 9.20 -9.02 -3.91
N LYS A 65 8.15 -9.83 -4.13
CA LYS A 65 7.58 -10.72 -3.09
C LYS A 65 8.57 -11.77 -2.59
N SER A 66 9.48 -12.23 -3.45
CA SER A 66 10.49 -13.24 -3.14
C SER A 66 11.82 -12.64 -2.70
N ASP A 67 11.83 -11.38 -2.24
CA ASP A 67 13.04 -10.73 -1.77
C ASP A 67 13.64 -11.53 -0.59
N PRO A 68 14.91 -11.98 -0.69
CA PRO A 68 15.50 -12.87 0.29
C PRO A 68 15.67 -12.22 1.68
N TYR A 69 15.58 -10.89 1.76
CA TYR A 69 15.70 -10.12 3.00
C TYR A 69 14.34 -9.63 3.52
N ASN A 70 13.22 -10.17 3.02
CA ASN A 70 11.85 -9.81 3.40
C ASN A 70 11.55 -8.30 3.24
N LYS A 71 12.10 -7.70 2.18
CA LYS A 71 11.92 -6.26 1.85
C LYS A 71 10.77 -5.99 0.88
N TYR A 72 9.92 -6.97 0.60
CA TYR A 72 8.66 -6.72 -0.11
C TYR A 72 7.88 -5.60 0.59
N LEU A 73 7.41 -4.62 -0.19
CA LEU A 73 6.73 -3.40 0.25
C LEU A 73 7.54 -2.45 1.13
N MET A 74 8.87 -2.65 1.23
CA MET A 74 9.75 -1.69 1.88
C MET A 74 9.79 -0.38 1.06
N ILE A 75 9.59 0.73 1.75
CA ILE A 75 9.78 2.09 1.25
C ILE A 75 11.20 2.53 1.58
N TYR A 76 11.89 2.97 0.55
CA TYR A 76 13.21 3.59 0.63
C TYR A 76 13.08 5.08 0.32
N SER A 77 13.97 5.89 0.86
CA SER A 77 14.15 7.28 0.46
C SER A 77 15.60 7.53 0.07
N TYR A 78 15.78 8.32 -0.99
CA TYR A 78 17.09 8.68 -1.50
C TYR A 78 17.64 9.87 -0.70
N MET A 79 18.43 9.59 0.33
CA MET A 79 18.86 10.59 1.33
C MET A 79 20.38 10.61 1.48
N PRO A 80 20.96 11.72 1.98
CA PRO A 80 22.38 11.79 2.26
C PRO A 80 22.82 10.68 3.23
N GLY A 81 23.85 9.95 2.86
CA GLY A 81 24.61 9.09 3.76
C GLY A 81 26.11 9.32 3.60
N LEU A 82 26.91 8.36 4.05
CA LEU A 82 28.36 8.56 4.26
C LEU A 82 29.16 8.92 2.99
N THR A 83 28.69 8.48 1.83
CA THR A 83 29.39 8.63 0.53
C THR A 83 28.59 9.44 -0.49
N GLY A 84 27.52 10.11 -0.05
CA GLY A 84 26.58 10.82 -0.92
C GLY A 84 25.14 10.32 -0.78
N LEU A 85 24.29 10.67 -1.74
CA LEU A 85 22.90 10.24 -1.76
C LEU A 85 22.81 8.73 -1.99
N GLN A 86 22.06 8.05 -1.13
CA GLN A 86 21.84 6.62 -1.21
C GLN A 86 20.43 6.26 -0.76
N TRP A 87 19.92 5.13 -1.24
CA TRP A 87 18.64 4.59 -0.80
C TRP A 87 18.76 4.08 0.63
N GLN A 88 17.91 4.62 1.51
CA GLN A 88 17.82 4.23 2.91
C GLN A 88 16.42 3.72 3.19
N GLU A 89 16.32 2.62 3.93
CA GLU A 89 15.04 2.07 4.37
C GLU A 89 14.36 3.04 5.34
N ILE A 90 13.10 3.38 5.09
CA ILE A 90 12.31 4.23 5.99
C ILE A 90 11.29 3.40 6.74
N THR A 91 10.41 2.72 6.01
CA THR A 91 9.29 1.98 6.58
C THR A 91 8.75 0.97 5.59
N LYS A 92 7.98 0.00 6.05
CA LYS A 92 7.33 -1.01 5.21
C LYS A 92 5.85 -0.66 5.08
N LEU A 93 5.29 -0.73 3.86
CA LEU A 93 3.84 -0.68 3.71
C LEU A 93 3.26 -1.98 4.26
N ILE A 94 2.23 -1.83 5.08
CA ILE A 94 1.51 -2.94 5.70
C ILE A 94 0.13 -2.97 5.05
N PRO A 95 -0.05 -3.71 3.96
CA PRO A 95 -1.39 -3.94 3.44
C PRO A 95 -2.16 -4.75 4.48
N ASN A 96 -3.32 -4.26 4.87
CA ASN A 96 -4.25 -4.99 5.73
C ASN A 96 -5.18 -5.89 4.90
N THR A 97 -4.82 -6.19 3.65
CA THR A 97 -5.63 -6.96 2.70
C THR A 97 -4.77 -7.99 1.97
N TYR A 98 -5.31 -9.19 1.82
CA TYR A 98 -4.74 -10.29 1.08
C TYR A 98 -5.82 -10.88 0.17
N SER A 99 -5.55 -10.95 -1.13
CA SER A 99 -6.49 -11.54 -2.10
C SER A 99 -5.78 -12.53 -3.01
N VAL A 100 -6.38 -13.72 -3.17
CA VAL A 100 -5.80 -14.81 -3.96
C VAL A 100 -6.91 -15.70 -4.52
N ASN A 101 -6.65 -16.27 -5.70
CA ASN A 101 -7.42 -17.41 -6.21
C ASN A 101 -6.71 -18.70 -5.80
N THR A 102 -7.39 -19.58 -5.08
CA THR A 102 -6.89 -20.90 -4.72
C THR A 102 -7.78 -21.99 -5.31
N SER A 103 -7.19 -23.12 -5.69
CA SER A 103 -7.94 -24.29 -6.15
C SER A 103 -8.12 -25.27 -4.99
N ILE A 104 -9.35 -25.66 -4.72
CA ILE A 104 -9.71 -26.62 -3.66
C ILE A 104 -10.42 -27.79 -4.34
N ASP A 105 -9.92 -29.00 -4.12
CA ASP A 105 -10.61 -30.21 -4.58
C ASP A 105 -11.47 -30.77 -3.45
N PHE A 106 -12.77 -30.49 -3.52
CA PHE A 106 -13.78 -30.91 -2.56
C PHE A 106 -13.96 -32.44 -2.48
N SER A 107 -13.39 -33.19 -3.43
CA SER A 107 -13.33 -34.66 -3.35
C SER A 107 -12.33 -35.15 -2.30
N SER A 108 -11.39 -34.29 -1.89
CA SER A 108 -10.27 -34.65 -1.00
C SER A 108 -10.28 -33.86 0.31
N VAL A 109 -10.43 -32.54 0.23
CA VAL A 109 -10.40 -31.64 1.38
C VAL A 109 -11.36 -30.48 1.16
N ASN A 110 -11.86 -29.92 2.26
CA ASN A 110 -12.72 -28.76 2.25
C ASN A 110 -12.05 -27.56 2.93
N TYR A 111 -10.73 -27.45 2.93
CA TYR A 111 -10.03 -26.35 3.58
C TYR A 111 -8.79 -25.89 2.81
N VAL A 112 -8.35 -24.68 3.12
CA VAL A 112 -7.04 -24.14 2.70
C VAL A 112 -6.34 -23.54 3.92
N SER A 113 -5.01 -23.59 3.91
CA SER A 113 -4.18 -22.99 4.97
C SER A 113 -3.24 -21.96 4.35
N ILE A 114 -3.35 -20.70 4.79
CA ILE A 114 -2.54 -19.59 4.29
C ILE A 114 -1.57 -19.18 5.41
N PRO A 115 -0.25 -19.09 5.15
CA PRO A 115 0.69 -18.55 6.13
C PRO A 115 0.27 -17.15 6.57
N VAL A 116 0.22 -16.89 7.87
CA VAL A 116 -0.16 -15.57 8.42
C VAL A 116 0.77 -14.49 7.88
N THR A 117 2.07 -14.79 7.76
CA THR A 117 3.09 -13.91 7.20
C THR A 117 2.85 -13.50 5.75
N ALA A 118 2.02 -14.23 5.00
CA ALA A 118 1.60 -13.84 3.67
C ALA A 118 0.46 -12.79 3.68
N ILE A 119 -0.29 -12.71 4.78
CA ILE A 119 -1.42 -11.79 4.99
C ILE A 119 -0.94 -10.52 5.69
N VAL A 120 -0.22 -10.68 6.80
CA VAL A 120 0.25 -9.59 7.66
C VAL A 120 1.53 -10.01 8.38
N ASP A 121 2.39 -9.06 8.70
CA ASP A 121 3.53 -9.32 9.57
C ASP A 121 3.03 -9.49 11.03
N PRO A 122 3.28 -10.65 11.68
CA PRO A 122 2.75 -10.94 13.02
C PRO A 122 3.12 -9.92 14.09
N SER A 123 4.24 -9.20 13.92
CA SER A 123 4.66 -8.16 14.87
C SER A 123 3.66 -7.00 14.99
N TYR A 124 2.75 -6.84 14.02
CA TYR A 124 1.74 -5.77 14.01
C TYR A 124 0.36 -6.18 14.53
N VAL A 125 0.07 -7.48 14.62
CA VAL A 125 -1.21 -8.00 15.15
C VAL A 125 -1.10 -8.53 16.58
N GLY A 126 0.12 -8.59 17.14
CA GLY A 126 0.37 -9.11 18.48
C GLY A 126 0.08 -10.61 18.55
N ASN A 127 -0.92 -11.00 19.34
CA ASN A 127 -1.38 -12.39 19.35
C ASN A 127 -2.23 -12.66 18.11
N THR A 128 -1.79 -13.62 17.29
CA THR A 128 -2.51 -13.98 16.07
C THR A 128 -3.64 -14.95 16.40
N ASP A 129 -4.88 -14.48 16.36
CA ASP A 129 -6.09 -15.29 16.50
C ASP A 129 -6.98 -15.18 15.25
N ALA A 130 -7.90 -16.12 15.06
CA ALA A 130 -8.83 -16.10 13.94
C ALA A 130 -9.72 -14.83 13.92
N SER A 131 -9.96 -14.21 15.07
CA SER A 131 -10.70 -12.94 15.20
C SER A 131 -9.99 -11.73 14.61
N ASN A 132 -8.67 -11.81 14.36
CA ASN A 132 -7.93 -10.73 13.70
C ASN A 132 -8.16 -10.68 12.18
N PHE A 133 -8.91 -11.65 11.61
CA PHE A 133 -9.10 -11.76 10.17
C PHE A 133 -10.58 -11.76 9.79
N ASN A 134 -10.96 -10.86 8.90
CA ASN A 134 -12.23 -10.91 8.19
C ASN A 134 -12.02 -11.61 6.85
N VAL A 135 -12.60 -12.79 6.69
CA VAL A 135 -12.45 -13.62 5.49
C VAL A 135 -13.74 -13.61 4.68
N GLN A 136 -13.62 -13.29 3.40
CA GLN A 136 -14.67 -13.41 2.41
C GLN A 136 -14.22 -14.41 1.34
N VAL A 137 -15.16 -15.25 0.90
CA VAL A 137 -14.93 -16.23 -0.15
C VAL A 137 -15.99 -16.11 -1.23
N THR A 138 -15.56 -16.22 -2.48
CA THR A 138 -16.44 -16.40 -3.63
C THR A 138 -15.92 -17.58 -4.44
N PHE A 139 -16.79 -18.55 -4.74
CA PHE A 139 -16.44 -19.70 -5.56
C PHE A 139 -16.78 -19.45 -7.03
N ALA A 140 -15.88 -19.84 -7.93
CA ALA A 140 -16.22 -20.02 -9.33
C ALA A 140 -17.15 -21.23 -9.48
N THR A 141 -18.21 -21.08 -10.27
CA THR A 141 -19.21 -22.13 -10.52
C THR A 141 -18.91 -22.77 -11.87
N SER A 142 -19.05 -24.09 -11.97
CA SER A 142 -18.64 -24.83 -13.18
C SER A 142 -19.63 -24.67 -14.34
N GLU A 143 -20.92 -24.50 -14.03
CA GLU A 143 -22.00 -24.41 -15.02
C GLU A 143 -22.87 -23.16 -14.83
N GLY A 144 -22.41 -22.18 -14.06
CA GLY A 144 -23.17 -20.98 -13.74
C GLY A 144 -24.28 -21.19 -12.71
N PHE A 145 -24.41 -22.38 -12.15
CA PHE A 145 -25.39 -22.64 -11.10
C PHE A 145 -25.04 -21.96 -9.78
N PRO A 146 -26.04 -21.58 -8.97
CA PRO A 146 -25.80 -21.02 -7.65
C PRO A 146 -25.02 -21.99 -6.74
N LEU A 147 -24.06 -21.44 -6.01
CA LEU A 147 -23.34 -22.12 -4.95
C LEU A 147 -23.55 -21.36 -3.65
N VAL A 148 -23.96 -22.07 -2.61
CA VAL A 148 -24.06 -21.53 -1.24
C VAL A 148 -22.89 -22.04 -0.42
N SER A 149 -22.28 -21.17 0.36
CA SER A 149 -21.14 -21.53 1.20
C SER A 149 -21.11 -20.78 2.52
N SER A 150 -20.55 -21.42 3.54
CA SER A 150 -20.11 -20.79 4.78
C SER A 150 -18.67 -21.19 5.07
N ILE A 151 -18.03 -20.44 5.98
CA ILE A 151 -16.64 -20.66 6.35
C ILE A 151 -16.48 -20.74 7.87
N LYS A 152 -15.44 -21.46 8.29
CA LYS A 152 -14.90 -21.44 9.64
C LYS A 152 -13.40 -21.14 9.58
N THR A 153 -12.96 -20.16 10.35
CA THR A 153 -11.55 -19.73 10.43
C THR A 153 -10.94 -20.19 11.75
N GLU A 154 -9.72 -20.70 11.68
CA GLU A 154 -8.92 -21.13 12.84
C GLU A 154 -7.45 -20.77 12.58
N VAL A 155 -6.73 -20.32 13.60
CA VAL A 155 -5.27 -20.17 13.50
C VAL A 155 -4.63 -21.46 13.97
N ILE A 156 -3.77 -22.01 13.11
CA ILE A 156 -2.85 -23.07 13.45
C ILE A 156 -1.57 -22.38 13.93
N GLU A 157 -1.24 -22.61 15.20
CA GLU A 157 -0.06 -22.04 15.84
C GLU A 157 1.24 -22.41 15.12
N ALA A 158 2.22 -21.51 15.20
CA ALA A 158 3.55 -21.76 14.67
C ALA A 158 4.22 -22.94 15.41
N THR A 159 5.02 -23.70 14.69
CA THR A 159 5.92 -24.71 15.26
C THR A 159 7.37 -24.30 15.03
N LEU A 160 8.33 -25.09 15.53
CA LEU A 160 9.76 -24.82 15.31
C LEU A 160 10.16 -24.84 13.82
N THR A 161 9.36 -25.47 12.95
CA THR A 161 9.68 -25.67 11.53
C THR A 161 8.68 -25.00 10.59
N GLU A 162 7.53 -24.55 11.08
CA GLU A 162 6.45 -24.01 10.24
C GLU A 162 5.87 -22.73 10.85
N PRO A 163 5.65 -21.68 10.04
CA PRO A 163 4.99 -20.47 10.53
C PRO A 163 3.51 -20.73 10.84
N ALA A 164 2.91 -19.85 11.64
CA ALA A 164 1.47 -19.89 11.91
C ALA A 164 0.65 -19.77 10.61
N LYS A 165 -0.48 -20.47 10.54
CA LYS A 165 -1.34 -20.50 9.34
C LYS A 165 -2.78 -20.20 9.70
N LEU A 166 -3.43 -19.34 8.91
CA LEU A 166 -4.87 -19.18 8.93
C LEU A 166 -5.50 -20.33 8.13
N LYS A 167 -6.15 -21.27 8.82
CA LYS A 167 -6.93 -22.33 8.22
C LYS A 167 -8.35 -21.84 7.97
N ILE A 168 -8.80 -21.94 6.73
CA ILE A 168 -10.16 -21.59 6.31
C ILE A 168 -10.82 -22.90 5.85
N THR A 169 -11.82 -23.34 6.61
CA THR A 169 -12.63 -24.52 6.29
C THR A 169 -13.93 -24.07 5.63
N PHE A 170 -14.29 -24.70 4.53
CA PHE A 170 -15.45 -24.39 3.71
C PHE A 170 -16.55 -25.44 3.90
N TYR A 171 -17.79 -24.98 3.99
CA TYR A 171 -18.98 -25.81 3.90
C TYR A 171 -19.80 -25.29 2.73
N ALA A 172 -20.04 -26.11 1.71
CA ALA A 172 -20.68 -25.64 0.48
C ALA A 172 -21.64 -26.68 -0.10
N LYS A 173 -22.67 -26.18 -0.79
CA LYS A 173 -23.59 -26.94 -1.64
C LYS A 173 -23.77 -26.18 -2.96
N GLU A 174 -23.87 -26.91 -4.06
CA GLU A 174 -24.13 -26.35 -5.40
C GLU A 174 -25.50 -26.83 -5.88
N PHE A 175 -26.23 -25.97 -6.59
CA PHE A 175 -27.48 -26.35 -7.22
C PHE A 175 -27.17 -27.03 -8.55
N ASP A 176 -27.76 -28.19 -8.85
CA ASP A 176 -27.54 -28.90 -10.12
C ASP A 176 -28.59 -28.56 -11.20
N GLY A 177 -29.41 -27.54 -10.95
CA GLY A 177 -30.59 -27.21 -11.75
C GLY A 177 -31.90 -27.78 -11.20
N THR A 178 -31.84 -28.76 -10.28
CA THR A 178 -33.02 -29.39 -9.66
C THR A 178 -32.93 -29.45 -8.13
N ASN A 179 -31.78 -29.85 -7.58
CA ASN A 179 -31.54 -30.08 -6.15
C ASN A 179 -30.25 -29.39 -5.68
N TRP A 180 -30.14 -29.19 -4.37
CA TRP A 180 -28.87 -28.84 -3.73
C TRP A 180 -28.04 -30.10 -3.49
N VAL A 181 -26.90 -30.19 -4.16
CA VAL A 181 -26.00 -31.35 -4.11
C VAL A 181 -24.66 -30.99 -3.46
N ASP A 182 -23.92 -32.01 -3.05
CA ASP A 182 -22.55 -31.82 -2.56
C ASP A 182 -21.65 -31.30 -3.67
N VAL A 183 -20.88 -30.26 -3.33
CA VAL A 183 -19.81 -29.78 -4.22
C VAL A 183 -18.75 -30.87 -4.31
N SER A 184 -18.34 -31.23 -5.52
CA SER A 184 -17.32 -32.23 -5.76
C SER A 184 -16.33 -31.78 -6.83
N GLY A 185 -15.12 -32.33 -6.78
CA GLY A 185 -14.04 -31.97 -7.69
C GLY A 185 -13.40 -30.61 -7.38
N PRO A 186 -12.50 -30.17 -8.28
CA PRO A 186 -11.81 -28.89 -8.14
C PRO A 186 -12.79 -27.72 -8.28
N ARG A 187 -12.66 -26.74 -7.39
CA ARG A 187 -13.31 -25.43 -7.44
C ARG A 187 -12.28 -24.35 -7.14
N THR A 188 -12.36 -23.25 -7.88
CA THR A 188 -11.57 -22.06 -7.59
C THR A 188 -12.29 -21.22 -6.54
N ALA A 189 -11.66 -21.00 -5.39
CA ALA A 189 -12.08 -20.02 -4.40
C ALA A 189 -11.27 -18.74 -4.58
N ASN A 190 -11.96 -17.64 -4.85
CA ASN A 190 -11.41 -16.31 -4.66
C ASN A 190 -11.54 -15.95 -3.18
N LEU A 191 -10.41 -15.72 -2.52
CA LEU A 191 -10.35 -15.32 -1.13
C LEU A 191 -10.00 -13.84 -1.06
N HIS A 192 -10.70 -13.13 -0.19
CA HIS A 192 -10.38 -11.77 0.21
C HIS A 192 -10.32 -11.74 1.74
N ILE A 193 -9.14 -11.48 2.27
CA ILE A 193 -8.86 -11.51 3.70
C ILE A 193 -8.40 -10.12 4.12
N SER A 194 -9.07 -9.54 5.10
CA SER A 194 -8.66 -8.28 5.71
C SER A 194 -8.25 -8.49 7.16
N VAL A 195 -7.24 -7.75 7.62
CA VAL A 195 -6.88 -7.67 9.04
C VAL A 195 -7.78 -6.65 9.73
N VAL A 196 -8.32 -7.01 10.91
CA VAL A 196 -9.27 -6.22 11.69
C VAL A 196 -8.69 -5.79 13.02
#